data_AF-A0A6A4AUT0-F1
#
_entry.id   AF-A0A6A4AUT0-F1
#
_cell.length_a   1.000
_cell.length_b   1.000
_cell.length_c   1.000
_cell.angle_alpha   90.00
_cell.angle_beta   90.00
_cell.angle_gamma   90.00
#
_symmetry.space_group_name_H-M   'P 1'
#
loop_
_entity.id
_entity.type
_entity.pdbx_description
1 polymer ?
#
loop_
_entity_poly.entity_id
_entity_poly.type
_entity_poly.pdbx_seq_one_letter_code
_entity_poly.pdbx_strand_id
1 'polypeptide(L)'
;MELGPGQRYGWWTDHEQEGSREVTLVHGAVNDLRVQILLDTGTSGSMASLNLARRLKLKLQVLPEPIKVSGLGGVPSYITASAKVKITLEVRVVYITNVWVTNIGKDVKVLLGMNFMYAAGVRMCVREGLVQLPDEETILMSDL
;
A
#
# COMPACT_ATOMS: atom_id res chain seq x y z
N MET A 1 30.23 -13.90 -4.45
CA MET A 1 29.77 -13.37 -3.14
C MET A 1 28.27 -13.24 -3.24
N GLU A 2 27.51 -14.03 -2.46
CA GLU A 2 26.05 -13.95 -2.43
C GLU A 2 25.61 -13.15 -1.21
N LEU A 3 24.71 -12.19 -1.40
CA LEU A 3 24.05 -11.47 -0.33
C LEU A 3 22.77 -12.21 0.04
N GLY A 4 22.55 -12.40 1.35
CA GLY A 4 21.27 -12.88 1.86
C GLY A 4 20.15 -11.84 1.72
N PRO A 5 18.88 -12.23 1.86
CA PRO A 5 17.75 -11.31 1.86
C PRO A 5 17.95 -10.18 2.87
N GLY A 6 17.93 -8.92 2.40
CA GLY A 6 18.09 -7.73 3.25
C GLY A 6 19.54 -7.33 3.56
N GLN A 7 20.55 -8.08 3.10
CA GLN A 7 21.95 -7.68 3.24
C GLN A 7 22.33 -6.62 2.19
N ARG A 8 23.12 -5.63 2.63
CA ARG A 8 23.66 -4.54 1.79
C ARG A 8 25.16 -4.76 1.61
N TYR A 9 25.72 -4.26 0.51
CA TYR A 9 27.15 -4.38 0.20
C TYR A 9 27.70 -3.09 -0.39
N GLY A 10 28.99 -2.83 -0.13
CA GLY A 10 29.71 -1.66 -0.66
C GLY A 10 29.10 -0.35 -0.19
N TRP A 11 28.92 0.61 -1.10
CA TRP A 11 28.37 1.95 -0.84
C TRP A 11 27.11 1.98 0.05
N TRP A 12 26.29 0.92 0.01
CA TRP A 12 25.02 0.81 0.73
C TRP A 12 25.13 0.39 2.20
N THR A 13 26.29 -0.07 2.69
CA THR A 13 26.47 -0.33 4.14
C THR A 13 26.64 0.95 4.94
N ASP A 14 27.25 1.96 4.33
CA ASP A 14 27.74 3.16 5.04
C ASP A 14 26.77 4.34 4.94
N HIS A 15 25.71 4.18 4.14
CA HIS A 15 24.69 5.22 3.90
C HIS A 15 23.31 4.68 4.26
N GLU A 16 22.93 4.81 5.54
CA GLU A 16 21.51 4.81 5.89
C GLU A 16 20.88 6.09 5.34
N GLN A 17 19.72 5.98 4.67
CA GLN A 17 18.91 7.16 4.36
C GLN A 17 18.37 7.72 5.69
N GLU A 18 19.14 8.61 6.32
CA GLU A 18 18.60 9.62 7.23
C GLU A 18 17.84 10.62 6.36
N GLY A 19 16.54 10.38 6.20
CA GLY A 19 15.62 11.31 5.56
C GLY A 19 14.25 11.14 6.18
N SER A 20 13.45 12.22 6.22
CA SER A 20 12.03 12.08 6.48
C SER A 20 11.48 11.11 5.44
N ARG A 21 10.75 10.10 5.89
CA ARG A 21 10.06 9.20 4.99
C ARG A 21 8.81 9.93 4.53
N GLU A 22 8.94 10.72 3.49
CA GLU A 22 7.78 11.23 2.77
C GLU A 22 6.93 10.03 2.36
N VAL A 23 5.70 10.01 2.85
CA VAL A 23 4.68 9.08 2.42
C VAL A 23 3.65 9.81 1.61
N THR A 24 2.91 9.05 0.81
CA THR A 24 1.70 9.58 0.20
C THR A 24 0.50 8.98 0.91
N LEU A 25 -0.15 9.79 1.75
CA LEU A 25 -1.46 9.49 2.30
C LEU A 25 -2.52 10.22 1.49
N VAL A 26 -3.53 9.48 1.04
CA VAL A 26 -4.69 10.00 0.32
C VAL A 26 -5.92 9.80 1.19
N HIS A 27 -6.76 10.83 1.30
CA HIS A 27 -8.06 10.64 1.93
C HIS A 27 -8.92 9.84 0.96
N GLY A 28 -9.57 8.81 1.49
CA GLY A 28 -10.43 7.99 0.66
C GLY A 28 -11.45 7.23 1.49
N ALA A 29 -12.11 6.29 0.83
CA ALA A 29 -13.04 5.39 1.47
C ALA A 29 -12.86 3.96 0.99
N VAL A 30 -13.09 3.00 1.89
CA VAL A 30 -13.14 1.58 1.58
C VAL A 30 -14.51 1.08 1.99
N ASN A 31 -15.31 0.63 1.01
CA ASN A 31 -16.72 0.30 1.20
C ASN A 31 -17.46 1.41 1.99
N ASP A 32 -17.30 2.66 1.54
CA ASP A 32 -17.93 3.86 2.12
C ASP A 32 -17.42 4.30 3.51
N LEU A 33 -16.54 3.52 4.14
CA LEU A 33 -15.86 3.95 5.36
C LEU A 33 -14.66 4.81 5.02
N ARG A 34 -14.67 6.07 5.46
CA ARG A 34 -13.53 6.98 5.31
C ARG A 34 -12.29 6.44 6.04
N VAL A 35 -11.16 6.42 5.34
CA VAL A 35 -9.86 5.95 5.84
C VAL A 35 -8.74 6.77 5.18
N GLN A 36 -7.60 6.84 5.85
CA GLN A 36 -6.35 7.23 5.18
C GLN A 36 -5.82 6.03 4.39
N ILE A 37 -5.45 6.26 3.14
CA ILE A 37 -4.93 5.25 2.22
C ILE A 37 -3.48 5.59 1.92
N LEU A 38 -2.57 4.67 2.22
CA LEU A 38 -1.16 4.80 1.85
C LEU A 38 -0.98 4.40 0.38
N LEU A 39 -0.30 5.22 -0.43
CA LEU A 39 0.21 4.78 -1.73
C LEU A 39 1.66 4.30 -1.55
N ASP A 40 1.91 3.04 -1.87
CA ASP A 40 3.18 2.38 -1.57
C ASP A 40 3.78 1.74 -2.83
N THR A 41 4.71 2.47 -3.45
CA THR A 41 5.45 2.02 -4.64
C THR A 41 6.40 0.85 -4.33
N GLY A 42 6.71 0.61 -3.06
CA GLY A 42 7.51 -0.53 -2.59
C GLY A 42 6.74 -1.84 -2.56
N THR A 43 5.42 -1.82 -2.82
CA THR A 43 4.58 -3.02 -2.80
C THR A 43 4.01 -3.31 -4.18
N SER A 44 4.06 -4.58 -4.58
CA SER A 44 3.45 -5.02 -5.84
C SER A 44 1.93 -5.13 -5.75
N GLY A 45 1.41 -5.49 -4.58
CA GLY A 45 -0.01 -5.75 -4.34
C GLY A 45 -0.60 -4.82 -3.28
N SER A 46 -1.86 -4.45 -3.50
CA SER A 46 -2.65 -3.66 -2.55
C SER A 46 -3.15 -4.51 -1.39
N MET A 47 -3.15 -3.94 -0.18
CA MET A 47 -3.48 -4.66 1.06
C MET A 47 -4.43 -3.88 1.96
N ALA A 48 -5.26 -4.60 2.71
CA ALA A 48 -6.09 -4.07 3.77
C ALA A 48 -5.80 -4.77 5.09
N SER A 49 -5.83 -4.01 6.18
CA SER A 49 -5.62 -4.53 7.53
C SER A 49 -6.73 -5.49 7.94
N LEU A 50 -6.37 -6.55 8.69
CA LEU A 50 -7.33 -7.47 9.31
C LEU A 50 -8.40 -6.74 10.15
N ASN A 51 -8.01 -5.68 10.86
CA ASN A 51 -8.93 -4.90 11.68
C ASN A 51 -9.95 -4.14 10.84
N LEU A 52 -9.53 -3.53 9.73
CA LEU A 52 -10.44 -2.90 8.78
C LEU A 52 -11.39 -3.94 8.16
N ALA A 53 -10.85 -5.08 7.74
CA ALA A 53 -11.65 -6.16 7.15
C ALA A 53 -12.74 -6.65 8.10
N ARG A 54 -12.43 -6.82 9.40
CA ARG A 54 -13.41 -7.17 10.44
C ARG A 54 -14.45 -6.06 10.64
N ARG A 55 -14.01 -4.80 10.75
CA ARG A 55 -14.90 -3.65 10.95
C ARG A 55 -15.93 -3.51 9.82
N LEU A 56 -15.48 -3.72 8.58
CA LEU A 56 -16.31 -3.66 7.38
C LEU A 56 -17.05 -4.98 7.08
N LYS A 57 -16.83 -6.03 7.88
CA LYS A 57 -17.36 -7.39 7.64
C LYS A 57 -17.12 -7.86 6.20
N LEU A 58 -15.90 -7.65 5.70
CA LEU A 58 -15.54 -8.02 4.33
C LEU A 58 -15.70 -9.52 4.09
N LYS A 59 -16.21 -9.88 2.92
CA LYS A 59 -16.25 -11.27 2.47
C LYS A 59 -14.86 -11.70 2.03
N LEU A 60 -14.18 -12.48 2.87
CA LEU A 60 -12.86 -13.00 2.59
C LEU A 60 -12.94 -14.18 1.63
N GLN A 61 -12.04 -14.18 0.65
CA GLN A 61 -11.82 -15.28 -0.28
C GLN A 61 -10.45 -15.89 0.04
N VAL A 62 -10.43 -17.18 0.30
CA VAL A 62 -9.19 -17.94 0.50
C VAL A 62 -8.47 -18.00 -0.84
N LEU A 63 -7.19 -17.65 -0.85
CA LEU A 63 -6.35 -17.75 -2.02
C LEU A 63 -6.04 -19.22 -2.30
N PRO A 64 -6.08 -19.67 -3.58
CA PRO A 64 -5.70 -21.04 -3.94
C PRO A 64 -4.27 -21.38 -3.52
N GLU A 65 -3.36 -20.40 -3.62
CA GLU A 65 -1.97 -20.51 -3.20
C GLU A 65 -1.60 -19.33 -2.29
N PRO A 66 -1.00 -19.58 -1.11
CA PRO A 66 -0.51 -18.53 -0.23
C PRO A 66 0.57 -17.68 -0.90
N ILE A 67 0.45 -16.36 -0.78
CA ILE A 67 1.43 -15.43 -1.33
C ILE A 67 2.48 -15.12 -0.26
N LYS A 68 3.73 -15.47 -0.54
CA LYS A 68 4.87 -15.11 0.32
C LYS A 68 5.22 -13.65 0.09
N VAL A 69 5.18 -12.86 1.16
CA VAL A 69 5.59 -11.46 1.16
C VAL A 69 6.77 -11.23 2.11
N SER A 70 7.72 -10.43 1.65
CA SER A 70 8.79 -9.84 2.47
C SER A 70 8.42 -8.40 2.81
N GLY A 71 9.04 -7.82 3.85
CA GLY A 71 8.84 -6.41 4.22
C GLY A 71 7.80 -6.15 5.32
N LEU A 72 7.02 -7.15 5.73
CA LEU A 72 6.14 -7.06 6.90
C LEU A 72 6.93 -7.39 8.18
N GLY A 73 7.60 -6.39 8.76
CA GLY A 73 8.31 -6.54 10.04
C GLY A 73 9.57 -7.42 9.98
N GLY A 74 10.20 -7.54 8.81
CA GLY A 74 11.48 -8.26 8.63
C GLY A 74 11.38 -9.79 8.59
N VAL A 75 10.19 -10.36 8.81
CA VAL A 75 9.96 -11.81 8.74
C VAL A 75 9.10 -12.13 7.51
N PRO A 76 9.49 -13.13 6.69
CA PRO A 76 8.64 -13.60 5.60
C PRO A 76 7.25 -13.98 6.12
N SER A 77 6.22 -13.35 5.58
CA SER A 77 4.84 -13.56 5.95
C SER A 77 4.07 -14.17 4.79
N TYR A 78 3.00 -14.91 5.08
CA TYR A 78 2.16 -15.53 4.06
C TYR A 78 0.77 -14.94 4.10
N ILE A 79 0.30 -14.46 2.95
CA ILE A 79 -1.04 -13.95 2.76
C ILE A 79 -1.88 -15.08 2.19
N THR A 80 -2.98 -15.41 2.85
CA THR A 80 -3.87 -16.52 2.47
C THR A 80 -5.26 -16.05 2.08
N ALA A 81 -5.58 -14.76 2.24
CA ALA A 81 -6.90 -14.23 2.00
C ALA A 81 -6.88 -12.93 1.20
N SER A 82 -7.91 -12.76 0.38
CA SER A 82 -8.20 -11.51 -0.31
C SER A 82 -9.65 -11.09 -0.09
N ALA A 83 -9.97 -9.84 -0.38
CA ALA A 83 -11.32 -9.32 -0.37
C ALA A 83 -11.52 -8.39 -1.55
N LYS A 84 -12.69 -8.46 -2.18
CA LYS A 84 -13.12 -7.46 -3.14
C LYS A 84 -13.65 -6.25 -2.39
N VAL A 85 -13.10 -5.08 -2.67
CA VAL A 85 -13.44 -3.82 -2.00
C VAL A 85 -13.75 -2.74 -3.03
N LYS A 86 -14.60 -1.80 -2.61
CA LYS A 86 -14.86 -0.54 -3.29
C LYS A 86 -13.92 0.51 -2.70
N ILE A 87 -13.03 1.07 -3.49
CA ILE A 87 -12.08 2.10 -3.09
C ILE A 87 -12.48 3.41 -3.76
N THR A 88 -12.74 4.42 -2.95
CA THR A 88 -12.90 5.79 -3.43
C THR A 88 -11.66 6.57 -3.03
N LEU A 89 -11.03 7.25 -3.99
CA LEU A 89 -10.00 8.23 -3.70
C LEU A 89 -10.66 9.60 -3.74
N GLU A 90 -10.47 10.38 -2.68
CA GLU A 90 -11.07 11.70 -2.47
C GLU A 90 -12.59 11.69 -2.68
N VAL A 91 -13.09 12.12 -3.85
CA VAL A 91 -14.54 12.32 -4.06
C VAL A 91 -15.11 11.78 -5.37
N ARG A 92 -14.31 11.61 -6.44
CA ARG A 92 -14.88 11.43 -7.79
C ARG A 92 -14.78 10.03 -8.37
N VAL A 93 -13.72 9.28 -8.08
CA VAL A 93 -13.48 8.01 -8.76
C VAL A 93 -13.57 6.82 -7.81
N VAL A 94 -14.34 5.82 -8.24
CA VAL A 94 -14.59 4.60 -7.49
C VAL A 94 -14.01 3.41 -8.25
N TYR A 95 -13.18 2.65 -7.56
CA TYR A 95 -12.54 1.44 -8.05
C TYR A 95 -13.09 0.22 -7.34
N ILE A 96 -13.33 -0.85 -8.08
CA ILE A 96 -13.57 -2.17 -7.48
C ILE A 96 -12.32 -2.99 -7.72
N THR A 97 -11.63 -3.35 -6.65
CA THR A 97 -10.38 -4.11 -6.73
C THR A 97 -10.32 -5.21 -5.67
N ASN A 98 -9.48 -6.20 -5.90
CA ASN A 98 -9.14 -7.19 -4.88
C ASN A 98 -7.93 -6.68 -4.09
N VAL A 99 -8.07 -6.67 -2.76
CA VAL A 99 -6.96 -6.41 -1.84
C VAL A 99 -6.62 -7.67 -1.08
N TRP A 100 -5.35 -7.86 -0.80
CA TRP A 100 -4.89 -8.87 0.15
C TRP A 100 -5.23 -8.45 1.58
N VAL A 101 -5.63 -9.40 2.42
CA VAL A 101 -5.98 -9.11 3.81
C VAL A 101 -4.91 -9.68 4.73
N THR A 102 -4.19 -8.80 5.43
CA THR A 102 -3.10 -9.19 6.34
C THR A 102 -2.88 -8.13 7.44
N ASN A 103 -1.90 -8.32 8.31
CA ASN A 103 -1.50 -7.33 9.32
C ASN A 103 -0.42 -6.41 8.74
N ILE A 104 -0.79 -5.17 8.38
CA ILE A 104 0.04 -4.23 7.60
C ILE A 104 0.64 -3.08 8.44
N GLY A 105 0.99 -3.37 9.70
CA GLY A 105 1.46 -2.34 10.65
C GLY A 105 0.31 -1.70 11.44
N LYS A 106 0.61 -1.08 12.59
CA LYS A 106 -0.42 -0.62 13.55
C LYS A 106 -1.28 0.53 12.99
N ASP A 107 -0.67 1.41 12.21
CA ASP A 107 -1.28 2.69 11.82
C ASP A 107 -1.83 2.70 10.40
N VAL A 108 -1.41 1.75 9.54
CA VAL A 108 -1.91 1.63 8.17
C VAL A 108 -3.17 0.77 8.13
N LYS A 109 -4.26 1.32 7.60
CA LYS A 109 -5.53 0.57 7.44
C LYS A 109 -5.65 -0.06 6.06
N VAL A 110 -5.17 0.65 5.03
CA VAL A 110 -5.05 0.20 3.64
C VAL A 110 -3.79 0.78 3.04
N LEU A 111 -3.12 -0.02 2.22
CA LEU A 111 -2.08 0.45 1.31
C LEU A 111 -2.41 0.01 -0.12
N LEU A 112 -2.18 0.90 -1.08
CA LEU A 112 -2.35 0.64 -2.51
C LEU A 112 -0.97 0.52 -3.13
N GLY A 113 -0.70 -0.68 -3.63
CA GLY A 113 0.54 -1.00 -4.31
C GLY A 113 0.49 -0.71 -5.81
N MET A 114 1.58 -1.05 -6.48
CA MET A 114 1.77 -0.81 -7.91
C MET A 114 0.67 -1.43 -8.78
N ASN A 115 0.09 -2.58 -8.40
CA ASN A 115 -1.02 -3.19 -9.14
C ASN A 115 -2.23 -2.26 -9.29
N PHE A 116 -2.54 -1.48 -8.25
CA PHE A 116 -3.61 -0.51 -8.27
C PHE A 116 -3.13 0.79 -8.91
N MET A 117 -2.00 1.32 -8.46
CA MET A 117 -1.51 2.63 -8.88
C MET A 117 -1.32 2.71 -10.40
N TYR A 118 -0.73 1.67 -11.00
CA TYR A 118 -0.57 1.58 -12.44
C TYR A 118 -1.92 1.51 -13.17
N ALA A 119 -2.83 0.64 -12.70
CA ALA A 119 -4.14 0.46 -13.33
C ALA A 119 -5.03 1.71 -13.21
N ALA A 120 -4.90 2.44 -12.10
CA ALA A 120 -5.59 3.69 -11.86
C ALA A 120 -4.88 4.87 -12.56
N GLY A 121 -3.67 4.72 -13.10
CA GLY A 121 -2.95 5.83 -13.73
C GLY A 121 -2.46 6.90 -12.74
N VAL A 122 -2.19 6.52 -11.49
CA VAL A 122 -1.58 7.40 -10.49
C VAL A 122 -0.18 7.80 -10.93
N ARG A 123 0.14 9.09 -10.85
CA ARG A 123 1.46 9.66 -11.18
C ARG A 123 2.05 10.31 -9.95
N MET A 124 3.36 10.17 -9.75
CA MET A 124 4.06 10.74 -8.60
C MET A 124 5.25 11.56 -9.09
N CYS A 125 5.39 12.78 -8.57
CA CYS A 125 6.51 13.68 -8.80
C CYS A 125 7.27 13.88 -7.48
N VAL A 126 8.31 13.09 -7.25
CA VAL A 126 9.14 13.17 -6.03
C VAL A 126 9.83 14.52 -5.90
N ARG A 127 10.21 15.15 -7.02
CA ARG A 127 10.84 16.48 -7.01
C ARG A 127 9.95 17.56 -6.40
N GLU A 128 8.65 17.47 -6.66
CA GLU A 128 7.67 18.48 -6.25
C GLU A 128 6.86 18.02 -5.02
N GLY A 129 7.07 16.80 -4.55
CA GLY A 129 6.27 16.18 -3.49
C GLY A 129 4.80 16.07 -3.89
N LEU A 130 4.49 15.76 -5.16
CA LEU A 130 3.12 15.74 -5.67
C LEU A 130 2.70 14.34 -6.14
N VAL A 131 1.44 14.01 -5.93
CA VAL A 131 0.77 12.84 -6.48
C VAL A 131 -0.45 13.28 -7.26
N GLN A 132 -0.50 12.92 -8.52
CA GLN A 132 -1.64 13.15 -9.38
C GLN A 132 -2.47 11.88 -9.50
N LEU A 133 -3.74 12.01 -9.12
CA LEU A 133 -4.73 10.98 -9.30
C LEU A 133 -5.26 10.97 -10.75
N PRO A 134 -5.86 9.85 -11.20
CA PRO A 134 -6.48 9.69 -12.51
C PRO A 134 -7.46 10.78 -12.95
N ASP A 135 -8.12 11.42 -12.01
CA ASP A 135 -9.07 12.53 -12.23
C ASP A 135 -8.38 13.90 -12.21
N GLU A 136 -7.07 13.92 -12.41
CA GLU A 136 -6.20 15.09 -12.43
C GLU A 136 -6.09 15.84 -11.09
N GLU A 137 -6.68 15.30 -10.02
CA GLU A 137 -6.53 15.82 -8.67
C GLU A 137 -5.08 15.66 -8.20
N THR A 138 -4.54 16.72 -7.58
CA THR A 138 -3.15 16.77 -7.12
C THR A 138 -3.11 16.80 -5.60
N ILE A 139 -2.36 15.87 -5.01
CA ILE A 139 -2.19 15.67 -3.57
C ILE A 139 -0.72 15.90 -3.21
N LEU A 140 -0.46 16.55 -2.07
CA LEU A 140 0.88 16.70 -1.53
C LEU A 140 1.31 15.43 -0.80
N MET A 141 2.55 15.00 -1.02
CA MET A 141 3.23 14.03 -0.17
C MET A 141 3.44 14.66 1.21
N SER A 142 3.33 13.85 2.26
CA SER A 142 3.41 14.29 3.65
C SER A 142 4.38 13.42 4.43
N ASP A 143 4.98 13.95 5.49
CA ASP A 143 5.74 13.14 6.44
C ASP A 143 4.79 12.29 7.32
N LEU A 144 5.22 11.07 7.67
CA LEU A 144 4.52 10.16 8.62
C LEU A 144 4.67 10.61 10.08
#